data_AF-A0A7W3TFK2-F1
#
_entry.id   AF-A0A7W3TFK2-F1
#
_cell.length_a   1.000
_cell.length_b   1.000
_cell.length_c   1.000
_cell.angle_alpha   90.00
_cell.angle_beta   90.00
_cell.angle_gamma   90.00
#
_symmetry.space_group_name_H-M   'P 1'
#
loop_
_entity.id
_entity.type
_entity.pdbx_description
1 polymer ?
#
loop_
_entity_poly.entity_id
_entity_poly.type
_entity_poly.pdbx_seq_one_letter_code
_entity_poly.pdbx_strand_id
1 'polypeptide(L)'
;MITTVLMIEKPLVAADVELITTLHGDEPQSVVVLMRPRGDRDRLLRAVDDVALGEFGEAAREGDEPEGEDARPPAERGLLRSLDALRAFGAQAVGRVVEDHPLDALAAVVTETGADEVVVLTDPHYVEEFFRRDWASRARRRVGVPVLKLFAHGE
;
A
#
# COMPACT_ATOMS: atom_id res chain seq x y z
N MET A 1 16.74 14.70 6.67
CA MET A 1 15.73 13.62 6.79
C MET A 1 14.62 13.94 5.81
N ILE A 2 14.29 13.02 4.90
CA ILE A 2 13.21 13.18 3.92
C ILE A 2 11.96 12.44 4.41
N THR A 3 10.81 13.09 4.31
CA THR A 3 9.51 12.51 4.66
C THR A 3 8.70 12.20 3.41
N THR A 4 8.47 10.92 3.14
CA THR A 4 7.76 10.43 1.96
C THR A 4 6.42 9.83 2.36
N VAL A 5 5.32 10.27 1.72
CA VAL A 5 4.05 9.56 1.79
C VAL A 5 4.01 8.52 0.67
N LEU A 6 3.98 7.24 1.05
CA LEU A 6 4.02 6.11 0.12
C LEU A 6 2.64 5.46 0.01
N MET A 7 1.99 5.55 -1.15
CA MET A 7 0.74 4.83 -1.42
C MET A 7 1.02 3.50 -2.11
N ILE A 8 0.51 2.41 -1.54
CA ILE A 8 0.66 1.04 -2.04
C ILE A 8 -0.70 0.34 -2.15
N GLU A 9 -0.83 -0.54 -3.14
CA GLU A 9 -2.01 -1.39 -3.29
C GLU A 9 -1.78 -2.83 -2.81
N LYS A 10 -0.51 -3.22 -2.72
CA LYS A 10 -0.03 -4.54 -2.33
C LYS A 10 1.12 -4.41 -1.33
N PRO A 11 1.41 -5.46 -0.54
CA PRO A 11 2.59 -5.49 0.30
C PRO A 11 3.86 -5.26 -0.52
N LEU A 12 4.83 -4.54 0.01
CA LEU A 12 6.12 -4.31 -0.64
C LEU A 12 6.91 -5.61 -0.75
N VAL A 13 7.51 -5.87 -1.92
CA VAL A 13 8.55 -6.89 -2.07
C VAL A 13 9.93 -6.27 -1.82
N ALA A 14 10.95 -7.12 -1.64
CA ALA A 14 12.31 -6.66 -1.33
C ALA A 14 12.84 -5.63 -2.35
N ALA A 15 12.58 -5.84 -3.65
CA ALA A 15 12.97 -4.91 -4.70
C ALA A 15 12.28 -3.54 -4.59
N ASP A 16 11.03 -3.50 -4.13
CA ASP A 16 10.33 -2.23 -3.90
C ASP A 16 10.91 -1.49 -2.68
N VAL A 17 11.22 -2.23 -1.61
CA VAL A 17 11.82 -1.66 -0.40
C VAL A 17 13.18 -1.04 -0.72
N GLU A 18 14.03 -1.77 -1.45
CA GLU A 18 15.32 -1.25 -1.92
C GLU A 18 15.14 -0.02 -2.81
N LEU A 19 14.21 -0.06 -3.77
CA LEU A 19 13.91 1.09 -4.63
C LEU A 19 13.53 2.33 -3.81
N ILE A 20 12.59 2.20 -2.88
CA ILE A 20 12.11 3.34 -2.05
C ILE A 20 13.23 3.85 -1.13
N THR A 21 13.93 2.95 -0.46
CA THR A 21 14.93 3.33 0.55
C THR A 21 16.19 3.93 -0.06
N THR A 22 16.42 3.74 -1.36
CA THR A 22 17.57 4.31 -2.08
C THR A 22 17.27 5.59 -2.88
N LEU A 23 15.99 6.02 -2.98
CA LEU A 23 15.61 7.22 -3.75
C LEU A 23 16.37 8.49 -3.35
N HIS A 24 16.69 8.63 -2.06
CA HIS A 24 17.33 9.82 -1.48
C HIS A 24 18.77 9.57 -1.03
N GLY A 25 19.42 8.51 -1.54
CA GLY A 25 20.77 8.14 -1.13
C GLY A 25 20.87 7.83 0.37
N ASP A 26 21.90 8.36 1.04
CA ASP A 26 22.18 8.09 2.46
C ASP A 26 21.37 8.99 3.43
N GLU A 27 20.47 9.83 2.92
CA GLU A 27 19.66 10.72 3.76
C GLU A 27 18.64 9.91 4.59
N PRO A 28 18.52 10.13 5.91
CA PRO A 28 17.56 9.40 6.74
C PRO A 28 16.12 9.57 6.23
N GLN A 29 15.38 8.46 6.12
CA GLN A 29 14.03 8.45 5.56
C GLN A 29 12.95 8.22 6.61
N SER A 30 11.88 9.01 6.54
CA SER A 30 10.62 8.81 7.23
C SER A 30 9.54 8.49 6.19
N VAL A 31 8.93 7.32 6.28
CA VAL A 31 7.96 6.82 5.30
C VAL A 31 6.61 6.61 5.95
N VAL A 32 5.59 7.29 5.42
CA VAL A 32 4.21 7.16 5.86
C VAL A 32 3.45 6.36 4.81
N VAL A 33 3.18 5.09 5.10
CA VAL A 33 2.57 4.15 4.18
C VAL A 33 1.04 4.23 4.23
N LEU A 34 0.41 4.48 3.09
CA LEU A 34 -1.03 4.40 2.89
C LEU A 34 -1.34 3.16 2.07
N MET A 35 -1.84 2.12 2.74
CA MET A 35 -2.26 0.90 2.07
C MET A 35 -3.71 1.05 1.60
N ARG A 36 -3.91 1.03 0.29
CA ARG A 36 -5.25 0.99 -0.30
C ARG A 36 -5.53 -0.42 -0.80
N PRO A 37 -6.42 -1.21 -0.16
CA PRO A 37 -6.76 -2.51 -0.69
C PRO A 37 -7.38 -2.38 -2.08
N ARG A 38 -7.03 -3.31 -2.96
CA ARG A 38 -7.71 -3.50 -4.25
C ARG A 38 -9.22 -3.66 -4.01
N GLY A 39 -10.05 -3.07 -4.87
CA GLY A 39 -11.51 -3.14 -4.76
C GLY A 39 -12.07 -4.56 -4.92
N ASP A 40 -13.40 -4.71 -4.74
CA ASP A 40 -14.14 -5.98 -4.60
C ASP A 40 -13.83 -7.10 -5.63
N ARG A 41 -13.30 -6.77 -6.79
CA ARG A 41 -12.96 -7.74 -7.84
C ARG A 41 -11.86 -8.71 -7.41
N ASP A 42 -10.90 -8.27 -6.59
CA ASP A 42 -9.84 -9.14 -6.03
C ASP A 42 -10.31 -9.97 -4.83
N ARG A 43 -11.39 -9.56 -4.14
CA ARG A 43 -12.04 -10.41 -3.12
C ARG A 43 -12.72 -11.61 -3.78
N LEU A 44 -13.40 -11.38 -4.90
CA LEU A 44 -14.05 -12.44 -5.68
C LEU A 44 -13.02 -13.41 -6.29
N LEU A 45 -11.93 -12.90 -6.85
CA LEU A 45 -10.86 -13.75 -7.41
C LEU A 45 -10.18 -14.60 -6.33
N ARG A 46 -9.90 -14.04 -5.14
CA ARG A 46 -9.38 -14.82 -4.01
C ARG A 46 -10.36 -15.90 -3.54
N ALA A 47 -11.64 -15.56 -3.42
CA ALA A 47 -12.66 -16.55 -3.07
C ALA A 47 -12.75 -17.69 -4.10
N VAL A 48 -12.43 -17.42 -5.37
CA VAL A 48 -12.37 -18.44 -6.43
C VAL A 48 -11.08 -19.25 -6.37
N ASP A 49 -9.93 -18.65 -6.05
CA ASP A 49 -8.66 -19.36 -5.86
C ASP A 49 -8.71 -20.30 -4.65
N ASP A 50 -9.31 -19.87 -3.53
CA ASP A 50 -9.54 -20.70 -2.35
C ASP A 50 -10.42 -21.93 -2.70
N VAL A 51 -11.40 -21.73 -3.58
CA VAL A 51 -12.26 -22.77 -4.14
C VAL A 51 -11.50 -23.70 -5.11
N ALA A 52 -10.57 -23.17 -5.91
CA ALA A 52 -9.81 -23.92 -6.91
C ALA A 52 -8.68 -24.77 -6.30
N LEU A 53 -8.16 -24.41 -5.12
CA LEU A 53 -7.18 -25.17 -4.36
C LEU A 53 -7.76 -26.37 -3.60
N GLY A 54 -9.07 -26.61 -3.71
CA GLY A 54 -9.72 -27.82 -3.19
C GLY A 54 -10.18 -27.72 -1.74
N GLU A 55 -10.24 -26.52 -1.15
CA GLU A 55 -10.81 -26.25 0.19
C GLU A 55 -12.36 -26.27 0.15
N PHE A 56 -12.96 -27.25 -0.53
CA PHE A 56 -14.39 -27.50 -0.41
C PHE A 56 -14.68 -28.31 0.85
N GLY A 57 -14.82 -27.58 1.95
CA GLY A 57 -15.31 -28.05 3.24
C GLY A 57 -14.51 -27.39 4.35
N GLU A 58 -14.82 -26.14 4.72
CA GLU A 58 -15.69 -25.89 5.88
C GLU A 58 -16.33 -24.49 5.83
N ALA A 59 -17.27 -24.26 4.91
CA ALA A 59 -18.18 -23.11 4.99
C ALA A 59 -19.30 -23.29 6.05
N ALA A 60 -19.11 -24.14 7.06
CA ALA A 60 -20.11 -24.40 8.10
C ALA A 60 -19.50 -25.02 9.37
N ARG A 61 -18.56 -24.35 10.04
CA ARG A 61 -18.28 -24.57 11.47
C ARG A 61 -17.99 -23.25 12.16
N GLU A 62 -18.96 -22.79 12.96
CA GLU A 62 -18.70 -21.93 14.11
C GLU A 62 -17.60 -22.59 14.96
N GLY A 63 -16.47 -21.91 15.17
CA GLY A 63 -15.43 -22.33 16.12
C GLY A 63 -14.01 -22.40 15.55
N ASP A 64 -13.50 -21.27 15.07
CA ASP A 64 -12.23 -20.72 15.54
C ASP A 64 -12.14 -19.30 14.97
N GLU A 65 -12.25 -18.30 15.85
CA GLU A 65 -11.86 -16.94 15.49
C GLU A 65 -10.37 -16.99 15.15
N PRO A 66 -9.93 -16.56 13.95
CA PRO A 66 -8.51 -16.55 13.63
C PRO A 66 -7.78 -15.74 14.71
N GLU A 67 -6.83 -16.37 15.42
CA GLU A 67 -6.08 -15.73 16.49
C GLU A 67 -4.77 -15.14 15.95
N GLY A 68 -4.28 -14.07 16.56
CA GLY A 68 -2.98 -13.49 16.21
C GLY A 68 -2.98 -12.63 14.93
N GLU A 69 -1.88 -12.68 14.16
CA GLU A 69 -1.74 -11.83 12.96
C GLU A 69 -2.73 -12.20 11.85
N ASP A 70 -3.20 -13.45 11.81
CA ASP A 70 -4.14 -13.97 10.80
C ASP A 70 -5.58 -13.49 11.04
N ALA A 71 -5.88 -12.98 12.25
CA ALA A 71 -7.14 -12.31 12.60
C ALA A 71 -7.36 -11.01 11.81
N ARG A 72 -6.27 -10.36 11.39
CA ARG A 72 -6.32 -9.03 10.78
C ARG A 72 -6.80 -9.11 9.35
N PRO A 73 -7.58 -8.13 8.86
CA PRO A 73 -7.89 -8.00 7.44
C PRO A 73 -6.63 -8.09 6.57
N PRO A 74 -6.68 -8.72 5.38
CA PRO A 74 -5.51 -8.90 4.53
C PRO A 74 -4.74 -7.60 4.21
N ALA A 75 -5.43 -6.47 4.12
CA ALA A 75 -4.84 -5.16 3.91
C ALA A 75 -3.96 -4.71 5.09
N GLU A 76 -4.40 -4.96 6.32
CA GLU A 76 -3.63 -4.63 7.52
C GLU A 76 -2.39 -5.52 7.64
N ARG A 77 -2.52 -6.82 7.35
CA ARG A 77 -1.37 -7.74 7.31
C ARG A 77 -0.34 -7.28 6.28
N GLY A 78 -0.82 -6.90 5.09
CA GLY A 78 0.04 -6.39 4.01
C GLY A 78 0.75 -5.09 4.37
N LEU A 79 0.05 -4.19 5.05
CA LEU A 79 0.61 -2.95 5.56
C LEU A 79 1.73 -3.24 6.56
N LEU A 80 1.48 -4.09 7.56
CA LEU A 80 2.45 -4.40 8.61
C LEU A 80 3.72 -5.02 8.04
N ARG A 81 3.60 -5.99 7.12
CA ARG A 81 4.75 -6.57 6.42
C ARG A 81 5.59 -5.52 5.70
N SER A 82 4.93 -4.59 5.02
CA SER A 82 5.60 -3.47 4.34
C SER A 82 6.34 -2.55 5.31
N LEU A 83 5.71 -2.22 6.45
CA LEU A 83 6.31 -1.37 7.48
C LEU A 83 7.54 -2.03 8.10
N ASP A 84 7.46 -3.33 8.40
CA ASP A 84 8.58 -4.06 8.98
C ASP A 84 9.74 -4.21 7.99
N ALA A 85 9.45 -4.44 6.71
CA ALA A 85 10.47 -4.49 5.68
C ALA A 85 11.18 -3.13 5.50
N LEU A 86 10.45 -2.02 5.48
CA LEU A 86 11.03 -0.68 5.42
C LEU A 86 11.92 -0.39 6.63
N ARG A 87 11.47 -0.77 7.84
CA ARG A 87 12.26 -0.62 9.08
C ARG A 87 13.51 -1.47 9.08
N ALA A 88 13.45 -2.68 8.55
CA ALA A 88 14.61 -3.56 8.41
C ALA A 88 15.69 -2.95 7.48
N PHE A 89 15.28 -2.10 6.54
CA PHE A 89 16.18 -1.32 5.66
C PHE A 89 16.55 0.06 6.24
N GLY A 90 16.24 0.33 7.51
CA GLY A 90 16.68 1.53 8.22
C GLY A 90 15.76 2.75 8.10
N ALA A 91 14.62 2.64 7.41
CA ALA A 91 13.64 3.73 7.34
C ALA A 91 12.76 3.80 8.61
N GLN A 92 12.38 5.01 9.02
CA GLN A 92 11.31 5.18 10.01
C GLN A 92 9.97 5.00 9.30
N ALA A 93 9.28 3.89 9.56
CA ALA A 93 8.02 3.61 8.86
C ALA A 93 6.82 3.56 9.81
N VAL A 94 5.75 4.26 9.45
CA VAL A 94 4.40 4.17 10.04
C VAL A 94 3.36 4.13 8.92
N GLY A 95 2.13 3.72 9.20
CA GLY A 95 1.13 3.71 8.14
C GLY A 95 -0.27 3.33 8.59
N ARG A 96 -1.21 3.44 7.66
CA ARG A 96 -2.62 3.08 7.85
C ARG A 96 -3.26 2.55 6.57
N VAL A 97 -4.32 1.77 6.74
CA VAL A 97 -5.18 1.35 5.64
C VAL A 97 -6.13 2.50 5.29
N VAL A 98 -6.38 2.72 3.99
CA VAL A 98 -7.28 3.75 3.46
C VAL A 98 -8.34 3.08 2.59
N GLU A 99 -9.59 3.12 3.04
CA GLU A 99 -10.72 2.50 2.32
C GLU A 99 -11.34 3.46 1.30
N ASP A 100 -11.51 4.74 1.67
CA ASP A 100 -12.21 5.75 0.87
C ASP A 100 -11.36 6.98 0.55
N HIS A 101 -11.72 7.67 -0.53
CA HIS A 101 -11.18 8.98 -0.92
C HIS A 101 -9.64 9.09 -0.82
N PRO A 102 -8.87 8.27 -1.55
CA PRO A 102 -7.41 8.16 -1.37
C PRO A 102 -6.66 9.47 -1.60
N LEU A 103 -7.14 10.34 -2.49
CA LEU A 103 -6.53 11.65 -2.72
C LEU A 103 -6.69 12.60 -1.53
N ASP A 104 -7.82 12.54 -0.83
CA ASP A 104 -8.06 13.37 0.34
C ASP A 104 -7.27 12.84 1.54
N ALA A 105 -7.25 11.51 1.73
CA ALA A 105 -6.42 10.87 2.74
C ALA A 105 -4.93 11.20 2.55
N LEU A 106 -4.45 11.16 1.30
CA LEU A 106 -3.07 11.45 0.98
C LEU A 106 -2.74 12.94 1.19
N ALA A 107 -3.61 13.86 0.80
CA ALA A 107 -3.43 15.29 1.09
C ALA A 107 -3.45 15.61 2.59
N ALA A 108 -4.32 14.93 3.35
CA ALA A 108 -4.37 15.06 4.80
C ALA A 108 -3.05 14.62 5.43
N VAL A 109 -2.54 13.42 5.07
CA VAL A 109 -1.26 12.93 5.59
C VAL A 109 -0.11 13.86 5.21
N VAL A 110 -0.01 14.30 3.95
CA VAL A 110 1.03 15.25 3.53
C VAL A 110 1.01 16.51 4.41
N THR A 111 -0.19 17.02 4.72
CA THR A 111 -0.35 18.21 5.57
C THR A 111 0.03 17.91 7.03
N GLU A 112 -0.43 16.79 7.58
CA GLU A 112 -0.19 16.37 8.96
C GLU A 112 1.29 16.10 9.25
N THR A 113 1.99 15.50 8.28
CA THR A 113 3.39 15.07 8.46
C THR A 113 4.40 16.03 7.87
N GLY A 114 3.94 17.08 7.16
CA GLY A 114 4.82 18.00 6.44
C GLY A 114 5.69 17.29 5.40
N ALA A 115 5.11 16.33 4.69
CA ALA A 115 5.86 15.47 3.77
C ALA A 115 6.53 16.28 2.64
N ASP A 116 7.72 15.86 2.24
CA ASP A 116 8.49 16.48 1.15
C ASP A 116 8.01 16.01 -0.22
N GLU A 117 7.48 14.79 -0.28
CA GLU A 117 7.03 14.16 -1.52
C GLU A 117 5.98 13.08 -1.29
N VAL A 118 5.38 12.68 -2.41
CA VAL A 118 4.47 11.56 -2.50
C VAL A 118 5.03 10.57 -3.51
N VAL A 119 5.15 9.32 -3.10
CA VAL A 119 5.44 8.19 -3.99
C VAL A 119 4.22 7.29 -4.08
N VAL A 120 3.86 6.91 -5.29
CA VAL A 120 2.77 5.95 -5.53
C VAL A 120 3.30 4.77 -6.30
N LEU A 121 3.22 3.62 -5.65
CA LEU A 121 3.66 2.34 -6.18
C LEU A 121 2.43 1.53 -6.58
N THR A 122 2.32 1.22 -7.87
CA THR A 122 1.14 0.56 -8.45
C THR A 122 1.57 -0.51 -9.43
N ASP A 123 0.74 -1.54 -9.62
CA ASP A 123 0.98 -2.51 -10.70
C ASP A 123 0.82 -1.86 -12.08
N PRO A 124 1.63 -2.26 -13.09
CA PRO A 124 1.55 -1.74 -14.45
C PRO A 124 0.16 -1.85 -15.10
N HIS A 125 -0.58 -2.91 -14.79
CA HIS A 125 -1.87 -3.24 -15.42
C HIS A 125 -3.10 -2.69 -14.69
N TYR A 126 -2.95 -2.19 -13.47
CA TYR A 126 -4.09 -1.78 -12.62
C TYR A 126 -4.37 -0.27 -12.64
N VAL A 127 -3.58 0.46 -13.42
CA VAL A 127 -3.68 1.93 -13.54
C VAL A 127 -4.99 2.38 -14.18
N GLU A 128 -5.73 1.50 -14.87
CA GLU A 128 -6.82 1.92 -15.74
C GLU A 128 -8.23 1.92 -15.12
N GLU A 129 -8.52 1.17 -14.05
CA GLU A 129 -9.92 1.02 -13.62
C GLU A 129 -10.50 2.15 -12.72
N PHE A 130 -9.68 3.02 -12.09
CA PHE A 130 -10.25 4.04 -11.18
C PHE A 130 -9.76 5.49 -11.32
N PHE A 131 -8.75 5.78 -12.15
CA PHE A 131 -8.37 7.17 -12.41
C PHE A 131 -8.04 7.43 -13.88
N ARG A 132 -9.08 7.79 -14.65
CA ARG A 132 -8.98 8.41 -15.99
C ARG A 132 -7.75 9.33 -16.07
N ARG A 133 -6.76 8.99 -16.89
CA ARG A 133 -5.70 9.80 -17.56
C ARG A 133 -4.96 10.95 -16.82
N ASP A 134 -5.37 11.38 -15.63
CA ASP A 134 -5.02 12.66 -15.00
C ASP A 134 -4.71 12.54 -13.49
N TRP A 135 -4.59 11.34 -12.92
CA TRP A 135 -4.36 11.16 -11.48
C TRP A 135 -3.15 11.93 -10.97
N ALA A 136 -1.99 11.79 -11.63
CA ALA A 136 -0.77 12.49 -11.24
C ALA A 136 -0.98 14.02 -11.25
N SER A 137 -1.70 14.53 -12.25
CA SER A 137 -2.07 15.95 -12.36
C SER A 137 -3.01 16.40 -11.24
N ARG A 138 -3.97 15.56 -10.83
CA ARG A 138 -4.89 15.86 -9.72
C ARG A 138 -4.20 15.77 -8.36
N ALA A 139 -3.41 14.73 -8.14
CA ALA A 139 -2.62 14.52 -6.94
C ALA A 139 -1.70 15.73 -6.73
N ARG A 140 -0.88 16.10 -7.73
CA ARG A 140 0.01 17.27 -7.65
C ARG A 140 -0.72 18.55 -7.26
N ARG A 141 -1.87 18.84 -7.86
CA ARG A 141 -2.69 20.02 -7.49
C ARG A 141 -3.28 19.95 -6.08
N ARG A 142 -3.58 18.74 -5.60
CA ARG A 142 -4.26 18.53 -4.32
C ARG A 142 -3.30 18.49 -3.14
N VAL A 143 -2.10 17.96 -3.34
CA VAL A 143 -1.12 17.64 -2.29
C VAL A 143 -0.05 18.72 -2.13
N GLY A 144 0.21 19.51 -3.17
CA GLY A 144 1.16 20.63 -3.13
C GLY A 144 2.64 20.25 -3.13
N VAL A 145 2.97 18.95 -3.13
CA VAL A 145 4.33 18.40 -3.15
C VAL A 145 4.60 17.60 -4.43
N PRO A 146 5.87 17.35 -4.80
CA PRO A 146 6.21 16.46 -5.89
C PRO A 146 5.54 15.08 -5.75
N VAL A 147 5.04 14.57 -6.88
CA VAL A 147 4.41 13.24 -6.95
C VAL A 147 5.18 12.40 -7.97
N LEU A 148 5.79 11.32 -7.47
CA LEU A 148 6.49 10.30 -8.23
C LEU A 148 5.59 9.05 -8.34
N LYS A 149 5.49 8.52 -9.56
CA LYS A 149 4.78 7.26 -9.83
C LYS A 149 5.81 6.20 -10.21
N LEU A 150 5.82 5.11 -9.45
CA LEU A 150 6.66 3.95 -9.66
C LEU A 150 5.78 2.72 -9.93
N PHE A 151 6.36 1.74 -10.59
CA PHE A 151 5.70 0.45 -10.79
C PHE A 151 6.19 -0.53 -9.74
N ALA A 152 5.24 -1.22 -9.10
CA ALA A 152 5.55 -2.31 -8.20
C ALA A 152 6.25 -3.43 -8.98
N HIS A 153 7.26 -4.04 -8.36
CA HIS A 153 7.85 -5.25 -8.89
C HIS A 153 6.86 -6.41 -8.72
N GLY A 154 6.72 -7.22 -9.76
CA GLY A 154 5.96 -8.47 -9.67
C GLY A 154 6.67 -9.48 -8.78
N GLU A 155 5.90 -10.31 -8.10
CA GLU A 155 6.40 -11.54 -7.46
C GLU A 155 6.90 -12.56 -8.50
#